data_AF-A0A7X6RF89-F1
#
_entry.id   AF-A0A7X6RF89-F1
#
_cell.length_a   1.000
_cell.length_b   1.000
_cell.length_c   1.000
_cell.angle_alpha   90.00
_cell.angle_beta   90.00
_cell.angle_gamma   90.00
#
_symmetry.space_group_name_H-M   'P 1'
#
loop_
_entity.id
_entity.type
_entity.pdbx_description
1 polymer ?
#
loop_
_entity_poly.entity_id
_entity_poly.type
_entity_poly.pdbx_seq_one_letter_code
_entity_poly.pdbx_strand_id
1 'polypeptide(L)'
;MIWRGSSLLDDHRPIAEATPDTVTVFGGTANETVLRITSDNPVRFRAFDVGTGGEYELRKAGLTVSRYVASCAGRRYTCNRTGFDFLAGAITPKREIRDASDELIAVTRGFPSGELGVDVAEPTLRADGFDEIQLVDLAFISWALTFVDAPARRTRI
;
A
#
# COMPACT_ATOMS: atom_id res chain seq x y z
N MET A 1 -4.56 -9.56 3.78
CA MET A 1 -5.45 -8.42 3.45
C MET A 1 -5.61 -8.28 1.93
N ILE A 2 -6.65 -7.60 1.44
CA ILE A 2 -6.87 -7.37 0.01
C ILE A 2 -7.62 -6.07 -0.26
N TRP A 3 -7.14 -5.28 -1.23
CA TRP A 3 -7.92 -4.17 -1.80
C TRP A 3 -8.99 -4.71 -2.74
N ARG A 4 -10.25 -4.47 -2.40
CA ARG A 4 -11.42 -4.78 -3.22
C ARG A 4 -12.24 -3.52 -3.44
N GLY A 5 -12.30 -3.05 -4.69
CA GLY A 5 -12.79 -1.70 -4.94
C GLY A 5 -11.98 -0.72 -4.11
N SER A 6 -12.64 0.21 -3.43
CA SER A 6 -12.05 1.26 -2.58
C SER A 6 -11.73 0.82 -1.15
N SER A 7 -11.92 -0.45 -0.79
CA SER A 7 -11.77 -0.90 0.60
C SER A 7 -10.63 -1.90 0.73
N LEU A 8 -9.78 -1.72 1.76
CA LEU A 8 -8.81 -2.70 2.20
C LEU A 8 -9.48 -3.59 3.24
N LEU A 9 -9.54 -4.88 2.94
CA LEU A 9 -10.21 -5.86 3.77
C LEU A 9 -9.19 -6.78 4.44
N ASP A 10 -9.36 -7.04 5.73
CA ASP A 10 -8.71 -8.12 6.45
C ASP A 10 -9.76 -9.12 6.95
N ASP A 11 -9.67 -10.37 6.50
CA ASP A 11 -10.70 -11.40 6.72
C ASP A 11 -12.15 -10.87 6.64
N HIS A 12 -12.45 -10.15 5.54
CA HIS A 12 -13.72 -9.47 5.24
C HIS A 12 -14.05 -8.19 6.04
N ARG A 13 -13.30 -7.87 7.09
CA ARG A 13 -13.45 -6.62 7.84
C ARG A 13 -12.76 -5.47 7.10
N PRO A 14 -13.44 -4.33 6.83
CA PRO A 14 -12.79 -3.15 6.32
C PRO A 14 -11.86 -2.56 7.39
N ILE A 15 -10.60 -2.39 7.02
CA ILE A 15 -9.57 -1.76 7.86
C ILE A 15 -9.02 -0.47 7.23
N ALA A 16 -9.32 -0.23 5.95
CA ALA A 16 -9.13 1.08 5.32
C ALA A 16 -10.12 1.29 4.19
N GLU A 17 -10.43 2.55 3.89
CA GLU A 17 -11.24 3.00 2.77
C GLU A 17 -10.53 4.12 2.01
N ALA A 18 -10.65 4.13 0.69
CA ALA A 18 -10.03 5.12 -0.17
C ALA A 18 -11.04 5.77 -1.11
N THR A 19 -10.97 7.08 -1.20
CA THR A 19 -11.70 7.91 -2.15
C THR A 19 -10.70 8.51 -3.16
N PRO A 20 -11.15 9.29 -4.16
CA PRO A 20 -10.24 10.06 -4.99
C PRO A 20 -9.35 11.03 -4.19
N ASP A 21 -9.82 11.50 -3.04
CA ASP A 21 -9.18 12.56 -2.26
C ASP A 21 -8.54 12.07 -0.96
N THR A 22 -8.87 10.87 -0.48
CA THR A 22 -8.45 10.39 0.84
C THR A 22 -8.15 8.90 0.89
N VAL A 23 -7.29 8.51 1.82
CA VAL A 23 -7.19 7.15 2.35
C VAL A 23 -7.41 7.22 3.86
N THR A 24 -8.48 6.60 4.31
CA THR A 24 -8.90 6.52 5.70
C THR A 24 -8.55 5.14 6.24
N VAL A 25 -7.89 5.07 7.40
CA VAL A 25 -7.49 3.81 8.04
C VAL A 25 -8.20 3.65 9.38
N PHE A 26 -8.95 2.55 9.49
CA PHE A 26 -9.73 2.19 10.65
C PHE A 26 -8.91 1.23 11.52
N GLY A 27 -8.28 1.74 12.57
CA GLY A 27 -7.66 0.91 13.59
C GLY A 27 -6.18 1.21 13.85
N GLY A 28 -5.94 1.60 15.11
CA GLY A 28 -4.70 1.80 15.85
C GLY A 28 -5.10 2.09 17.31
N THR A 29 -4.17 2.14 18.27
CA THR A 29 -4.48 2.37 19.70
C THR A 29 -5.11 3.75 19.99
N ALA A 30 -5.14 4.66 19.02
CA ALA A 30 -5.85 5.93 19.11
C ALA A 30 -6.35 6.37 17.72
N ASN A 31 -7.68 6.44 17.55
CA ASN A 31 -8.42 7.08 16.46
C ASN A 31 -8.18 6.62 15.00
N GLU A 32 -9.16 6.94 14.16
CA GLU A 32 -9.08 6.88 12.71
C GLU A 32 -7.99 7.82 12.19
N THR A 33 -7.14 7.34 11.27
CA THR A 33 -6.15 8.19 10.59
C THR A 33 -6.62 8.47 9.17
N VAL A 34 -6.64 9.74 8.77
CA VAL A 34 -7.07 10.19 7.45
C VAL A 34 -5.89 10.81 6.72
N LEU A 35 -5.49 10.20 5.60
CA LEU A 35 -4.52 10.77 4.67
C LEU A 35 -5.26 11.50 3.55
N ARG A 36 -4.94 12.77 3.31
CA ARG A 36 -5.45 13.51 2.16
C ARG A 36 -4.48 13.43 0.99
N ILE A 37 -4.97 12.92 -0.14
CA ILE A 37 -4.22 12.78 -1.39
C ILE A 37 -4.00 14.16 -1.98
N THR A 38 -2.75 14.44 -2.33
CA THR A 38 -2.33 15.69 -3.00
C THR A 38 -1.85 15.44 -4.42
N SER A 39 -1.51 14.19 -4.75
CA SER A 39 -1.21 13.76 -6.12
C SER A 39 -1.46 12.26 -6.29
N ASP A 40 -2.21 11.88 -7.31
CA ASP A 40 -2.49 10.50 -7.70
C ASP A 40 -1.58 9.99 -8.85
N ASN A 41 -0.53 10.76 -9.19
CA ASN A 41 0.36 10.42 -10.28
C ASN A 41 1.15 9.14 -9.93
N PRO A 42 1.08 8.07 -10.73
CA PRO A 42 1.73 6.79 -10.42
C PRO A 42 3.27 6.87 -10.44
N VAL A 43 3.87 7.93 -10.99
CA VAL A 43 5.32 8.17 -10.91
C VAL A 43 5.70 8.74 -9.55
N ARG A 44 4.79 9.49 -8.92
CA ARG A 44 5.00 10.18 -7.64
C ARG A 44 3.63 10.44 -6.98
N PHE A 45 3.17 9.47 -6.21
CA PHE A 45 1.92 9.53 -5.47
C PHE A 45 2.17 10.21 -4.12
N ARG A 46 1.32 11.16 -3.72
CA ARG A 46 1.54 11.98 -2.51
C ARG A 46 0.27 12.14 -1.70
N ALA A 47 0.43 12.14 -0.39
CA ALA A 47 -0.60 12.48 0.58
C ALA A 47 0.02 13.16 1.81
N PHE A 48 -0.82 13.63 2.72
CA PHE A 48 -0.41 14.01 4.07
C PHE A 48 -1.46 13.57 5.08
N ASP A 49 -1.03 13.29 6.31
CA ASP A 49 -1.93 12.98 7.42
C ASP A 49 -2.62 14.26 7.91
N VAL A 50 -3.96 14.26 7.93
CA VAL A 50 -4.77 15.40 8.34
C VAL A 50 -4.63 15.72 9.84
N GLY A 51 -4.38 14.72 10.68
CA GLY A 51 -4.26 14.89 12.13
C GLY A 51 -2.89 15.38 12.56
N THR A 52 -1.82 14.88 11.93
CA THR A 52 -0.43 15.16 12.33
C THR A 52 0.32 16.09 11.38
N GLY A 53 -0.16 16.24 10.14
CA GLY A 53 0.55 16.93 9.06
C GLY A 53 1.70 16.14 8.44
N GLY A 54 1.91 14.88 8.84
CA GLY A 54 2.99 14.04 8.32
C GLY A 54 2.87 13.81 6.81
N GLU A 55 3.96 14.00 6.06
CA GLU A 55 3.96 13.80 4.60
C GLU A 55 4.14 12.34 4.22
N TYR A 56 3.43 11.92 3.18
CA TYR A 56 3.48 10.58 2.60
C TYR A 56 3.78 10.67 1.11
N GLU A 57 4.76 9.91 0.65
CA GLU A 57 5.16 9.87 -0.75
C GLU A 57 5.52 8.44 -1.15
N LEU A 58 5.02 8.00 -2.32
CA LEU A 58 5.52 6.83 -3.04
C LEU A 58 5.99 7.29 -4.42
N ARG A 59 7.27 7.08 -4.73
CA ARG A 59 7.84 7.51 -6.02
C ARG A 59 8.57 6.39 -6.74
N LYS A 60 8.50 6.42 -8.07
CA LYS A 60 9.26 5.52 -8.94
C LYS A 60 10.75 5.82 -8.79
N ALA A 61 11.56 4.77 -8.62
CA ALA A 61 13.00 4.87 -8.36
C ALA A 61 13.85 4.31 -9.52
N GLY A 62 13.34 4.34 -10.74
CA GLY A 62 14.07 3.90 -11.93
C GLY A 62 13.35 4.18 -13.24
N LEU A 63 13.92 3.69 -14.35
CA LEU A 63 13.34 3.86 -15.68
C LEU A 63 12.05 3.05 -15.88
N THR A 64 11.93 1.88 -15.25
CA THR A 64 10.74 1.02 -15.28
C THR A 64 9.94 1.11 -13.97
N VAL A 65 8.69 0.65 -13.98
CA VAL A 65 7.85 0.60 -12.76
C VAL A 65 8.28 -0.48 -11.77
N SER A 66 9.41 -1.16 -12.00
CA SER A 66 9.84 -2.29 -11.18
C SER A 66 10.35 -1.88 -9.80
N ARG A 67 10.74 -0.61 -9.61
CA ARG A 67 11.31 -0.12 -8.35
C ARG A 67 10.61 1.15 -7.90
N TYR A 68 10.14 1.13 -6.66
CA TYR A 68 9.55 2.27 -5.97
C TYR A 68 10.20 2.45 -4.60
N VAL A 69 10.18 3.68 -4.11
CA VAL A 69 10.56 4.01 -2.73
C VAL A 69 9.44 4.82 -2.11
N ALA A 70 9.17 4.56 -0.84
CA ALA A 70 8.18 5.26 -0.05
C ALA A 70 8.82 6.00 1.13
N SER A 71 8.25 7.13 1.47
CA SER A 71 8.53 7.91 2.68
C SER A 71 7.20 8.23 3.34
N CYS A 72 6.92 7.63 4.49
CA CYS A 72 5.66 7.76 5.21
C CYS A 72 5.93 8.40 6.57
N ALA A 73 5.59 9.68 6.74
CA ALA A 73 5.91 10.47 7.93
C ALA A 73 7.38 10.32 8.39
N GLY A 74 8.31 10.28 7.43
CA GLY A 74 9.74 10.11 7.68
C GLY A 74 10.26 8.66 7.68
N ARG A 75 9.38 7.66 7.79
CA ARG A 75 9.73 6.22 7.70
C ARG A 75 9.94 5.81 6.25
N ARG A 76 11.00 5.06 5.95
CA ARG A 76 11.39 4.71 4.59
C ARG A 76 11.08 3.27 4.26
N TYR A 77 10.61 3.06 3.04
CA TYR A 77 10.32 1.74 2.50
C TYR A 77 10.83 1.61 1.06
N THR A 78 11.15 0.38 0.66
CA THR A 78 11.36 0.01 -0.74
C THR A 78 10.24 -0.91 -1.20
N CYS A 79 9.83 -0.76 -2.47
CA CYS A 79 8.74 -1.55 -3.05
C CYS A 79 9.20 -2.08 -4.42
N ASN A 80 9.84 -3.24 -4.40
CA ASN A 80 10.52 -3.80 -5.56
C ASN A 80 9.75 -4.98 -6.13
N ARG A 81 9.58 -4.99 -7.45
CA ARG A 81 9.02 -6.14 -8.17
C ARG A 81 10.03 -7.27 -8.12
N THR A 82 9.68 -8.36 -7.45
CA THR A 82 10.54 -9.54 -7.30
C THR A 82 10.20 -10.66 -8.27
N GLY A 83 9.05 -10.56 -8.94
CA GLY A 83 8.70 -11.47 -10.01
C GLY A 83 7.27 -11.31 -10.47
N PHE A 84 6.76 -12.40 -11.03
CA PHE A 84 5.35 -12.55 -11.39
C PHE A 84 4.86 -13.90 -10.91
N ASP A 85 3.66 -13.93 -10.34
CA ASP A 85 3.00 -15.17 -9.95
C ASP A 85 2.02 -15.59 -11.06
N PHE A 86 1.78 -16.89 -11.20
CA PHE A 86 0.71 -17.40 -12.06
C PHE A 86 -0.51 -17.69 -11.19
N LEU A 87 -1.47 -16.77 -11.19
CA LEU A 87 -2.67 -16.83 -10.34
C LEU A 87 -3.91 -16.71 -11.23
N ALA A 88 -4.87 -17.61 -11.03
CA ALA A 88 -6.13 -17.64 -11.76
C ALA A 88 -5.97 -17.56 -13.30
N GLY A 89 -4.95 -18.23 -13.85
CA GLY A 89 -4.68 -18.25 -15.29
C GLY A 89 -3.98 -17.00 -15.85
N ALA A 90 -3.52 -16.08 -14.99
CA ALA A 90 -2.87 -14.85 -15.39
C ALA A 90 -1.52 -14.62 -14.70
N ILE A 91 -0.65 -13.88 -15.36
CA ILE A 91 0.65 -13.42 -14.84
C ILE A 91 0.41 -12.15 -14.04
N THR A 92 0.64 -12.19 -12.74
CA THR A 92 0.38 -11.09 -11.81
C THR A 92 1.68 -10.52 -11.25
N PRO A 93 1.89 -9.19 -11.27
CA PRO A 93 3.09 -8.62 -10.69
C PRO A 93 3.13 -8.86 -9.17
N LYS A 94 4.28 -9.31 -8.69
CA LYS A 94 4.57 -9.51 -7.26
C LYS A 94 5.61 -8.49 -6.80
N ARG A 95 5.37 -7.84 -5.67
CA ARG A 95 6.35 -6.96 -5.03
C ARG A 95 6.58 -7.32 -3.59
N GLU A 96 7.80 -7.05 -3.15
CA GLU A 96 8.17 -7.01 -1.75
C GLU A 96 8.24 -5.56 -1.30
N ILE A 97 7.60 -5.29 -0.16
CA ILE A 97 7.71 -4.06 0.60
C ILE A 97 8.70 -4.34 1.73
N ARG A 98 9.78 -3.57 1.79
CA ARG A 98 10.82 -3.69 2.82
C ARG A 98 11.03 -2.37 3.51
N ASP A 99 11.39 -2.38 4.79
CA ASP A 99 11.67 -1.17 5.57
C ASP A 99 13.09 -0.62 5.30
N ALA A 100 13.52 0.34 6.14
CA ALA A 100 14.86 0.92 6.06
C ALA A 100 15.98 -0.05 6.46
N SER A 101 15.66 -1.10 7.22
CA SER A 101 16.56 -2.17 7.65
C SER A 101 16.63 -3.33 6.65
N ASP A 102 15.93 -3.21 5.52
CA ASP A 102 15.72 -4.26 4.51
C ASP A 102 14.90 -5.46 5.01
N GLU A 103 14.19 -5.30 6.14
CA GLU A 103 13.27 -6.31 6.68
C GLU A 103 12.03 -6.38 5.78
N LEU A 104 11.58 -7.60 5.49
CA LEU A 104 10.37 -7.81 4.70
C LEU A 104 9.15 -7.46 5.54
N ILE A 105 8.36 -6.49 5.07
CA ILE A 105 7.14 -6.01 5.71
C ILE A 105 5.92 -6.68 5.13
N ALA A 106 5.83 -6.72 3.80
CA ALA A 106 4.67 -7.26 3.11
C ALA A 106 5.01 -7.66 1.68
N VAL A 107 4.16 -8.50 1.12
CA VAL A 107 4.17 -8.87 -0.30
C VAL A 107 2.85 -8.44 -0.92
N THR A 108 2.92 -7.71 -2.04
CA THR A 108 1.72 -7.32 -2.80
C THR A 108 1.60 -8.11 -4.09
N ARG A 109 0.37 -8.50 -4.46
CA ARG A 109 0.06 -9.17 -5.73
C ARG A 109 -1.12 -8.51 -6.43
N GLY A 110 -0.90 -8.02 -7.65
CA GLY A 110 -1.94 -7.38 -8.47
C GLY A 110 -2.75 -8.38 -9.28
N PHE A 111 -4.06 -8.45 -9.08
CA PHE A 111 -4.94 -9.37 -9.81
C PHE A 111 -5.51 -8.72 -11.08
N PRO A 112 -5.81 -9.51 -12.14
CA PRO A 112 -6.45 -8.99 -13.35
C PRO A 112 -7.83 -8.37 -13.10
N SER A 113 -8.51 -8.78 -12.02
CA SER A 113 -9.79 -8.23 -11.55
C SER A 113 -9.70 -6.76 -11.09
N GLY A 114 -8.49 -6.21 -10.94
CA GLY A 114 -8.26 -4.88 -10.37
C GLY A 114 -8.08 -4.88 -8.85
N GLU A 115 -8.07 -6.06 -8.22
CA GLU A 115 -7.77 -6.24 -6.80
C GLU A 115 -6.26 -6.25 -6.56
N LEU A 116 -5.84 -5.92 -5.34
CA LEU A 116 -4.45 -6.02 -4.91
C LEU A 116 -4.39 -6.76 -3.58
N GLY A 117 -3.85 -7.98 -3.59
CA GLY A 117 -3.57 -8.73 -2.37
C GLY A 117 -2.37 -8.15 -1.63
N VAL A 118 -2.44 -8.13 -0.31
CA VAL A 118 -1.39 -7.67 0.60
C VAL A 118 -1.21 -8.72 1.70
N ASP A 119 -0.11 -9.46 1.63
CA ASP A 119 0.30 -10.43 2.65
C ASP A 119 1.33 -9.76 3.55
N VAL A 120 1.01 -9.58 4.83
CA VAL A 120 1.97 -9.07 5.82
C VAL A 120 2.95 -10.18 6.16
N ALA A 121 4.23 -9.86 6.29
CA ALA A 121 5.23 -10.84 6.74
C ALA A 121 5.08 -11.12 8.24
N GLU A 122 5.39 -12.35 8.64
CA GLU A 122 5.62 -12.72 10.05
C GLU A 122 7.13 -12.62 10.32
N PRO A 123 7.62 -12.12 11.48
CA PRO A 123 6.93 -11.86 12.74
C PRO A 123 6.63 -10.36 12.98
N THR A 124 6.55 -9.56 11.91
CA THR A 124 6.21 -8.12 12.00
C THR A 124 4.86 -7.84 12.67
N LEU A 125 4.08 -8.88 12.99
CA LEU A 125 3.03 -8.92 14.01
C LEU A 125 3.61 -9.37 15.37
N ARG A 126 4.31 -8.49 16.11
CA ARG A 126 4.70 -8.80 17.50
C ARG A 126 3.48 -8.74 18.42
N ALA A 127 3.28 -9.81 19.19
CA ALA A 127 2.07 -10.14 19.94
C ALA A 127 1.66 -9.19 21.09
N ASP A 128 2.36 -8.07 21.33
CA ASP A 128 2.05 -7.12 22.42
C ASP A 128 2.01 -5.65 21.98
N GLY A 129 1.98 -5.36 20.68
CA GLY A 129 1.81 -3.99 20.20
C GLY A 129 2.14 -3.86 18.73
N PHE A 130 1.27 -3.17 18.00
CA PHE A 130 1.65 -2.52 16.75
C PHE A 130 2.72 -1.47 17.06
N ASP A 131 3.96 -1.91 17.22
CA ASP A 131 5.11 -1.03 17.18
C ASP A 131 5.84 -1.24 15.85
N GLU A 132 5.89 -0.14 15.11
CA GLU A 132 6.73 0.20 13.96
C GLU A 132 6.41 -0.18 12.51
N ILE A 133 5.26 -0.80 12.23
CA ILE A 133 4.61 -0.60 10.91
C ILE A 133 3.23 -0.07 11.16
N GLN A 134 3.08 1.23 10.94
CA GLN A 134 1.76 1.81 11.08
C GLN A 134 0.91 1.26 9.93
N LEU A 135 -0.23 0.65 10.25
CA LEU A 135 -1.17 0.14 9.25
C LEU A 135 -1.48 1.21 8.18
N VAL A 136 -1.44 2.48 8.56
CA VAL A 136 -1.53 3.63 7.65
C VAL A 136 -0.46 3.68 6.57
N ASP A 137 0.78 3.32 6.86
CA ASP A 137 1.87 3.28 5.87
C ASP A 137 1.60 2.18 4.86
N LEU A 138 1.23 0.99 5.34
CA LEU A 138 0.95 -0.13 4.47
C LEU A 138 -0.29 0.13 3.61
N ALA A 139 -1.34 0.72 4.19
CA ALA A 139 -2.53 1.14 3.45
C ALA A 139 -2.19 2.18 2.38
N PHE A 140 -1.41 3.22 2.71
CA PHE A 140 -0.96 4.23 1.75
C PHE A 140 -0.15 3.62 0.60
N ILE A 141 0.89 2.84 0.92
CA ILE A 141 1.79 2.24 -0.06
C ILE A 141 1.01 1.30 -0.98
N SER A 142 0.23 0.38 -0.40
CA SER A 142 -0.52 -0.61 -1.18
C SER A 142 -1.62 0.04 -2.02
N TRP A 143 -2.31 1.07 -1.51
CA TRP A 143 -3.27 1.84 -2.30
C TRP A 143 -2.62 2.49 -3.52
N ALA A 144 -1.50 3.18 -3.33
CA ALA A 144 -0.77 3.81 -4.41
C ALA A 144 -0.28 2.79 -5.47
N LEU A 145 0.11 1.58 -5.03
CA LEU A 145 0.49 0.49 -5.93
C LEU A 145 -0.68 -0.06 -6.76
N THR A 146 -1.94 0.10 -6.33
CA THR A 146 -3.09 -0.31 -7.17
C THR A 146 -3.10 0.41 -8.53
N PHE A 147 -2.65 1.67 -8.59
CA PHE A 147 -2.57 2.46 -9.83
C PHE A 147 -1.49 1.96 -10.80
N VAL A 148 -0.56 1.13 -10.32
CA VAL A 148 0.57 0.60 -11.08
C VAL A 148 0.36 -0.86 -11.46
N ASP A 149 -0.10 -1.67 -10.50
CA ASP A 149 -0.11 -3.12 -10.62
C ASP A 149 -1.53 -3.72 -10.80
N ALA A 150 -2.59 -2.92 -10.64
CA ALA A 150 -3.98 -3.32 -10.85
C ALA A 150 -4.67 -2.42 -11.91
N PRO A 151 -4.23 -2.44 -13.18
CA PRO A 151 -4.59 -1.44 -14.20
C PRO A 151 -6.07 -1.40 -14.57
N ALA A 152 -6.81 -2.51 -14.41
CA ALA A 152 -8.27 -2.54 -14.64
C ALA A 152 -9.02 -1.53 -13.76
N ARG A 153 -8.40 -1.09 -12.66
CA ARG A 153 -8.94 -0.06 -11.77
C ARG A 153 -8.93 1.34 -12.39
N ARG A 154 -8.06 1.63 -13.35
CA ARG A 154 -8.05 2.91 -14.09
C ARG A 154 -9.20 3.04 -15.08
N THR A 155 -9.81 1.94 -15.50
CA THR A 155 -10.84 1.93 -16.57
C THR A 155 -12.25 2.15 -16.04
N ARG A 156 -12.43 2.35 -14.73
CA ARG A 156 -13.72 2.67 -14.10
C ARG A 156 -13.70 4.12 -13.61
N ILE A 157 -13.93 5.06 -14.54
CA ILE A 157 -14.33 6.44 -14.29
C ILE A 157 -15.57 6.69 -15.15
#